data_AF-A0A2W7CBN9-F1
#
_entry.id   AF-A0A2W7CBN9-F1
#
_cell.length_a   1.000
_cell.length_b   1.000
_cell.length_c   1.000
_cell.angle_alpha   90.00
_cell.angle_beta   90.00
_cell.angle_gamma   90.00
#
_symmetry.space_group_name_H-M   'P 1'
#
loop_
_entity.id
_entity.type
_entity.pdbx_description
1 polymer ?
#
loop_
_entity_poly.entity_id
_entity_poly.type
_entity_poly.pdbx_seq_one_letter_code
_entity_poly.pdbx_strand_id
1 'polypeptide(L)'
;MRQDAFQPSSGFIGGMWPLTDRAAAAFSSDFYGGISARLKDGPVYLAEMLQVVRKRFYETGDPTYLAYRFYGNANLQVVAQ
;
A
#
# COMPACT_ATOMS: atom_id res chain seq x y z
N MET A 1 37.27 5.41 -1.46
CA MET A 1 36.00 5.51 -0.71
C MET A 1 34.91 5.06 -1.68
N ARG A 2 34.33 3.87 -1.50
CA ARG A 2 33.23 3.38 -2.36
C ARG A 2 31.97 4.14 -1.99
N GLN A 3 31.31 4.75 -2.99
CA GLN A 3 29.97 5.29 -2.83
C GLN A 3 29.02 4.09 -2.92
N ASP A 4 28.50 3.66 -1.78
CA ASP A 4 27.38 2.73 -1.76
C ASP A 4 26.17 3.52 -2.26
N ALA A 5 25.80 3.29 -3.53
CA ALA A 5 24.64 3.93 -4.13
C ALA A 5 23.39 3.51 -3.35
N PHE A 6 22.79 4.45 -2.63
CA PHE A 6 21.43 4.31 -2.14
C PHE A 6 20.53 4.01 -3.35
N GLN A 7 19.99 2.80 -3.46
CA GLN A 7 18.94 2.52 -4.42
C GLN A 7 17.67 3.17 -3.88
N PRO A 8 17.15 4.26 -4.49
CA PRO A 8 15.88 4.81 -4.06
C PRO A 8 14.82 3.75 -4.28
N SER A 9 14.09 3.37 -3.22
CA SER A 9 12.87 2.59 -3.40
C SER A 9 11.90 3.42 -4.26
N SER A 10 11.10 2.76 -5.11
CA SER A 10 10.05 3.43 -5.88
C SER A 10 9.00 4.14 -4.99
N GLY A 11 8.99 3.79 -3.70
CA GLY A 11 8.29 4.44 -2.61
C GLY A 11 8.26 3.55 -1.37
N PHE A 12 7.53 3.97 -0.34
CA PHE A 12 7.18 3.15 0.82
C PHE A 12 5.77 3.47 1.31
N ILE A 13 5.14 2.51 2.00
CA ILE A 13 3.83 2.70 2.64
C ILE A 13 3.99 2.55 4.15
N GLY A 14 3.35 3.41 4.92
CA GLY A 14 3.45 3.39 6.38
C GLY A 14 2.29 4.08 7.07
N GLY A 15 2.14 3.80 8.37
CA GLY A 15 1.14 4.44 9.23
C GLY A 15 1.57 5.84 9.64
N MET A 16 0.64 6.80 9.57
CA MET A 16 0.85 8.18 10.05
C MET A 16 0.66 8.33 11.57
N TRP A 17 -0.03 7.38 12.20
CA TRP A 17 -0.33 7.33 13.65
C TRP A 17 -0.40 5.86 14.10
N PRO A 18 -0.53 5.57 15.42
CA PRO A 18 -0.57 4.20 15.91
C PRO A 18 -1.63 3.33 15.23
N LEU A 19 -1.26 2.08 14.95
CA LEU A 19 -2.07 1.10 14.25
C LEU A 19 -2.49 -0.01 15.22
N THR A 20 -3.62 -0.65 14.95
CA THR A 20 -3.98 -1.90 15.64
C THR A 20 -3.41 -3.08 14.86
N ASP A 21 -2.81 -4.05 15.55
CA ASP A 21 -2.16 -5.20 14.90
C ASP A 21 -3.13 -5.97 13.99
N ARG A 22 -4.36 -6.18 14.46
CA ARG A 22 -5.40 -6.90 13.71
C ARG A 22 -5.74 -6.18 12.41
N ALA A 23 -6.03 -4.88 12.46
CA ALA A 23 -6.40 -4.14 11.25
C ALA A 23 -5.19 -3.91 10.33
N ALA A 24 -3.99 -3.76 10.88
CA ALA A 24 -2.75 -3.68 10.10
C ALA A 24 -2.49 -4.97 9.31
N ALA A 25 -2.65 -6.13 9.95
CA ALA A 25 -2.51 -7.42 9.28
C ALA A 25 -3.57 -7.61 8.18
N ALA A 26 -4.83 -7.27 8.47
CA ALA A 26 -5.91 -7.32 7.49
C ALA A 26 -5.67 -6.34 6.32
N PHE A 27 -5.22 -5.12 6.61
CA PHE A 27 -4.84 -4.13 5.60
C PHE A 27 -3.75 -4.68 4.67
N SER A 28 -2.66 -5.22 5.23
CA SER A 28 -1.55 -5.75 4.42
C SER A 28 -2.00 -6.90 3.54
N SER A 29 -2.82 -7.82 4.06
CA SER A 29 -3.39 -8.93 3.29
C SER A 29 -4.26 -8.42 2.13
N ASP A 30 -5.20 -7.52 2.41
CA ASP A 30 -6.12 -6.96 1.41
C ASP A 30 -5.37 -6.12 0.36
N PHE A 31 -4.36 -5.36 0.78
CA PHE A 31 -3.59 -4.48 -0.09
C PHE A 31 -2.69 -5.27 -1.05
N TYR A 32 -1.76 -6.08 -0.53
CA TYR A 32 -0.83 -6.84 -1.37
C TYR A 32 -1.53 -7.99 -2.11
N GLY A 33 -2.51 -8.64 -1.48
CA GLY A 33 -3.34 -9.64 -2.12
C GLY A 33 -4.17 -9.03 -3.26
N GLY A 34 -4.73 -7.82 -3.05
CA GLY A 34 -5.49 -7.11 -4.07
C GLY A 34 -4.65 -6.59 -5.25
N ILE A 35 -3.39 -6.23 -5.03
CA ILE A 35 -2.41 -5.95 -6.10
C ILE A 35 -2.17 -7.24 -6.90
N SER A 36 -1.77 -8.32 -6.22
CA SER A 36 -1.44 -9.60 -6.86
C SER A 36 -2.62 -10.15 -7.67
N ALA A 37 -3.83 -10.01 -7.14
CA ALA A 37 -5.04 -10.44 -7.82
C ALA A 37 -5.40 -9.59 -9.05
N ARG A 38 -5.02 -8.31 -9.12
CA ARG A 38 -5.33 -7.45 -10.28
C ARG A 38 -4.21 -7.42 -11.31
N LEU A 39 -2.98 -7.75 -10.92
CA LEU A 39 -1.83 -7.76 -11.84
C LEU A 39 -2.01 -8.70 -13.04
N LYS A 40 -2.79 -9.77 -12.87
CA LYS A 40 -3.18 -10.69 -13.95
C LYS A 40 -4.08 -10.04 -15.01
N ASP A 41 -4.74 -8.94 -14.67
CA ASP A 41 -5.64 -8.20 -15.56
C ASP A 41 -4.97 -6.96 -16.20
N GLY A 42 -3.79 -6.56 -15.70
CA GLY A 42 -3.01 -5.43 -16.22
C GLY A 42 -2.25 -4.65 -15.14
N PRO A 43 -1.63 -3.50 -15.50
CA PRO A 43 -0.96 -2.62 -14.55
C PRO A 43 -1.90 -2.15 -13.44
N VAL A 44 -1.40 -2.10 -12.21
CA VAL A 44 -2.17 -1.71 -11.02
C VAL A 44 -1.62 -0.43 -10.43
N TYR A 45 -2.45 0.61 -10.31
CA TYR A 45 -2.08 1.82 -9.59
C TYR A 45 -2.14 1.60 -8.07
N LEU A 46 -1.02 1.85 -7.39
CA LEU A 46 -0.94 1.73 -5.92
C LEU A 46 -1.94 2.66 -5.21
N ALA A 47 -2.16 3.87 -5.75
CA ALA A 47 -3.08 4.84 -5.17
C ALA A 47 -4.54 4.35 -5.19
N GLU A 48 -4.97 3.73 -6.29
CA GLU A 48 -6.31 3.14 -6.40
C GLU A 48 -6.46 1.98 -5.42
N MET A 49 -5.43 1.15 -5.30
CA MET A 49 -5.47 0.01 -4.39
C MET A 49 -5.50 0.45 -2.93
N LEU A 50 -4.79 1.53 -2.59
CA LEU A 50 -4.84 2.15 -1.27
C LEU A 50 -6.23 2.72 -0.97
N GLN A 51 -6.87 3.35 -1.96
CA GLN A 51 -8.23 3.85 -1.84
C GLN A 51 -9.24 2.73 -1.60
N VAL A 52 -9.10 1.59 -2.29
CA VAL A 52 -9.97 0.41 -2.12
C VAL A 52 -9.89 -0.11 -0.69
N VAL A 53 -8.69 -0.38 -0.18
CA VAL A 53 -8.53 -0.96 1.17
C VAL A 53 -8.96 0.02 2.26
N ARG A 54 -8.74 1.33 2.07
CA ARG A 54 -9.21 2.37 3.00
C ARG A 54 -10.72 2.37 3.22
N LYS A 55 -11.51 1.90 2.26
CA LYS A 55 -12.98 1.81 2.40
C LYS A 55 -13.43 0.84 3.51
N ARG A 56 -12.58 -0.10 3.93
CA ARG A 56 -12.84 -0.98 5.09
C ARG A 56 -13.10 -0.22 6.38
N PHE A 57 -12.63 1.04 6.48
CA PHE A 57 -13.02 1.92 7.58
C PHE A 57 -14.55 2.05 7.72
N TYR A 58 -15.29 2.13 6.62
CA TYR A 58 -16.74 2.27 6.66
C TYR A 58 -17.47 1.00 7.13
N GLU A 59 -16.82 -0.16 7.03
CA GLU A 59 -17.37 -1.45 7.47
C GLU A 59 -16.99 -1.76 8.92
N THR A 60 -15.78 -1.37 9.34
CA THR A 60 -15.18 -1.80 10.61
C THR A 60 -15.13 -0.71 11.67
N GLY A 61 -15.14 0.57 11.25
CA GLY A 61 -14.85 1.71 12.12
C GLY A 61 -13.39 1.84 12.56
N ASP A 62 -12.48 0.94 12.16
CA ASP A 62 -11.10 0.95 12.64
C ASP A 62 -10.26 2.03 11.91
N PRO A 63 -9.74 3.05 12.61
CA PRO A 63 -9.01 4.15 12.00
C PRO A 63 -7.65 3.74 11.39
N THR A 64 -7.16 2.53 11.68
CA THR A 64 -5.94 1.96 11.09
C THR A 64 -5.97 2.00 9.57
N TYR A 65 -7.14 1.74 8.96
CA TYR A 65 -7.29 1.79 7.51
C TYR A 65 -6.97 3.17 6.92
N LEU A 66 -7.31 4.26 7.63
CA LEU A 66 -7.04 5.63 7.18
C LEU A 66 -5.60 6.09 7.48
N ALA A 67 -4.90 5.41 8.39
CA ALA A 67 -3.55 5.75 8.82
C ALA A 67 -2.49 5.50 7.75
N TYR A 68 -2.72 4.52 6.87
CA TYR A 68 -1.74 4.12 5.86
C TYR A 68 -1.61 5.15 4.75
N ARG A 69 -0.39 5.66 4.52
CA ARG A 69 -0.05 6.58 3.43
C ARG A 69 1.10 6.03 2.60
N PHE A 70 1.00 6.19 1.28
CA PHE A 70 2.09 5.93 0.35
C PHE A 70 2.93 7.19 0.13
N TYR A 71 4.25 7.04 0.20
CA TYR A 71 5.25 8.05 -0.07
C TYR A 71 6.08 7.60 -1.27
N GLY A 72 5.87 8.23 -2.42
CA GLY A 72 6.51 7.87 -3.70
C GLY A 72 5.82 8.56 -4.87
N ASN A 73 5.99 8.03 -6.08
CA ASN A 73 5.29 8.55 -7.26
C ASN A 73 3.78 8.25 -7.16
N ALA A 74 2.94 9.28 -7.18
CA ALA A 74 1.48 9.11 -7.11
C ALA A 74 0.90 8.28 -8.26
N ASN A 75 1.58 8.26 -9.41
CA ASN A 75 1.23 7.46 -10.58
C ASN A 75 2.00 6.13 -10.64
N LEU A 76 2.59 5.68 -9.53
CA LEU A 76 3.32 4.42 -9.50
C LEU A 76 2.36 3.27 -9.82
N GLN A 77 2.69 2.56 -10.90
CA GLN A 77 2.03 1.33 -11.30
C GLN A 77 2.93 0.15 -10.95
N VAL A 78 2.31 -0.92 -10.46
CA VAL A 78 2.93 -2.24 -10.43
C VAL A 78 2.55 -2.94 -11.73
N VAL A 79 3.54 -3.49 -12.42
CA VAL A 79 3.36 -4.28 -13.65
C VAL A 79 3.79 -5.71 -13.38
N ALA A 80 3.18 -6.68 -14.08
CA ALA A 80 3.65 -8.05 -14.05
C ALA A 80 5.10 -8.10 -14.61
N GLN A 81 5.97 -8.85 -13.95
CA GLN A 81 7.32 -9.12 -14.44
C GLN A 81 7.32 -10.28 -15.44
#